data_AF-A0A927KY55-F1
#
_entry.id   AF-A0A927KY55-F1
#
_cell.length_a   1.000
_cell.length_b   1.000
_cell.length_c   1.000
_cell.angle_alpha   90.00
_cell.angle_beta   90.00
_cell.angle_gamma   90.00
#
_symmetry.space_group_name_H-M   'P 1'
#
loop_
_entity.id
_entity.type
_entity.pdbx_description
1 polymer ?
#
loop_
_entity_poly.entity_id
_entity_poly.type
_entity_poly.pdbx_seq_one_letter_code
_entity_poly.pdbx_strand_id
1 'polypeptide(L)'
;MTRYRIMMILIGPLLLWAMFFSLFYAVQSVGCRAGWDLVLWGDISQLRVLIVAVLGLALIVSAYAYFAVIKSEAASGGINRIGRYCAIAGMASTILVFPGIFWLQLC
;
A
#
# COMPACT_ATOMS: atom_id res chain seq x y z
N MET A 1 -22.88 -2.56 -17.49
CA MET A 1 -21.70 -3.07 -16.75
C MET A 1 -20.41 -2.26 -16.98
N THR A 2 -20.30 -1.48 -18.06
CA THR A 2 -19.06 -0.76 -18.44
C THR A 2 -18.67 0.40 -17.51
N ARG A 3 -19.64 1.14 -16.93
CA ARG A 3 -19.37 2.30 -16.05
C ARG A 3 -18.71 1.93 -14.73
N TYR A 4 -19.17 0.87 -14.07
CA TYR A 4 -18.57 0.38 -12.82
C TYR A 4 -17.13 -0.09 -13.01
N ARG A 5 -16.84 -0.71 -14.16
CA ARG A 5 -15.48 -1.17 -14.50
C ARG A 5 -14.50 -0.01 -14.63
N ILE A 6 -14.93 1.08 -15.27
CA ILE A 6 -14.12 2.31 -15.41
C ILE A 6 -13.86 2.96 -14.05
N MET A 7 -14.90 3.08 -13.21
CA MET A 7 -14.75 3.61 -11.84
C MET A 7 -13.77 2.78 -11.02
N MET A 8 -13.85 1.44 -11.08
CA MET A 8 -12.91 0.58 -10.35
C MET A 8 -11.46 0.75 -10.83
N ILE A 9 -11.22 0.98 -12.12
CA ILE A 9 -9.86 1.17 -12.66
C ILE A 9 -9.26 2.52 -12.23
N LEU A 10 -10.07 3.56 -12.12
CA LEU A 10 -9.60 4.90 -11.72
C LEU A 10 -9.49 5.05 -10.21
N ILE A 11 -10.54 4.68 -9.48
CA ILE A 11 -10.69 4.92 -8.05
C ILE A 11 -10.06 3.79 -7.24
N GLY A 12 -10.02 2.57 -7.77
CA GLY A 12 -9.47 1.40 -7.09
C GLY A 12 -8.04 1.60 -6.59
N PRO A 13 -7.08 2.02 -7.44
CA PRO A 13 -5.71 2.25 -7.00
C PRO A 13 -5.60 3.32 -5.90
N LEU A 14 -6.41 4.38 -5.98
CA LEU A 14 -6.45 5.44 -4.98
C LEU A 14 -6.99 4.93 -3.64
N LEU A 15 -8.11 4.20 -3.65
CA LEU A 15 -8.69 3.61 -2.44
C LEU A 15 -7.76 2.58 -1.81
N LEU A 16 -7.11 1.77 -2.63
CA LEU A 16 -6.16 0.76 -2.18
C LEU A 16 -4.96 1.42 -1.49
N TRP A 17 -4.40 2.48 -2.09
CA TRP A 17 -3.35 3.28 -1.47
C TRP A 17 -3.81 3.92 -0.15
N ALA A 18 -4.99 4.56 -0.14
CA ALA A 18 -5.54 5.20 1.06
C ALA A 18 -5.77 4.19 2.20
N MET A 19 -6.30 3.00 1.88
CA MET A 19 -6.48 1.93 2.87
C MET A 19 -5.16 1.50 3.49
N PHE A 20 -4.11 1.26 2.70
CA PHE A 20 -2.81 0.90 3.25
C PHE A 20 -2.19 2.02 4.07
N PHE A 21 -2.28 3.26 3.60
CA PHE A 21 -1.80 4.43 4.33
C PHE A 21 -2.47 4.54 5.70
N SER A 22 -3.80 4.42 5.76
CA SER A 22 -4.54 4.41 7.03
C SER A 22 -4.17 3.21 7.90
N LEU A 23 -3.97 2.03 7.31
CA LEU A 23 -3.60 0.82 8.05
C LEU A 23 -2.22 0.98 8.71
N PHE A 24 -1.23 1.56 8.01
CA PHE A 24 0.08 1.85 8.60
C PHE A 24 -0.04 2.75 9.83
N TYR A 25 -0.77 3.86 9.71
CA TYR A 25 -0.98 4.79 10.82
C TYR A 25 -1.76 4.15 11.98
N ALA A 26 -2.75 3.31 11.68
CA ALA A 26 -3.51 2.58 12.69
C ALA A 26 -2.60 1.60 13.45
N VAL A 27 -1.80 0.79 12.73
CA VAL A 27 -0.86 -0.16 13.35
C VAL A 27 0.19 0.56 14.17
N GLN A 28 0.73 1.68 13.67
CA GLN A 28 1.73 2.47 14.40
C GLN A 28 1.15 3.07 15.69
N SER A 29 0.01 3.76 15.61
CA SER A 29 -0.63 4.37 16.78
C SER A 29 -1.08 3.35 17.83
N VAL A 30 -1.70 2.24 17.39
CA VAL A 30 -2.12 1.15 18.27
C VAL A 30 -0.91 0.46 18.88
N GLY A 31 0.12 0.15 18.08
CA GLY A 31 1.31 -0.53 18.56
C GLY A 31 2.16 0.30 19.50
N CYS A 32 2.27 1.62 19.29
CA CYS A 32 2.90 2.52 20.26
C CYS A 32 2.13 2.57 21.57
N ARG A 33 0.79 2.71 21.53
CA ARG A 33 -0.04 2.74 22.74
C ARG A 33 -0.06 1.40 23.48
N ALA A 34 0.02 0.29 22.76
CA ALA A 34 0.07 -1.05 23.32
C ALA A 34 1.48 -1.48 23.78
N GLY A 35 2.50 -0.64 23.57
CA GLY A 35 3.88 -0.92 23.96
C GLY A 35 4.56 -2.00 23.11
N TRP A 36 4.09 -2.27 21.89
CA TRP A 36 4.69 -3.25 20.98
C TRP A 36 6.08 -2.86 20.50
N ASP A 37 6.48 -1.60 20.67
CA ASP A 37 7.85 -1.16 20.42
C ASP A 37 8.82 -1.64 21.52
N LEU A 38 8.32 -1.87 22.74
CA LEU A 38 9.10 -2.37 23.88
C LEU A 38 9.31 -3.90 23.83
N VAL A 39 8.47 -4.61 23.06
CA VAL A 39 8.59 -6.06 22.88
C VAL A 39 9.59 -6.33 21.76
N LEU A 40 10.82 -6.63 22.17
CA LEU A 40 11.95 -6.87 21.28
C LEU A 40 12.05 -8.35 20.92
N TRP A 41 12.10 -8.66 19.62
CA TRP A 41 12.45 -9.98 19.10
C TRP A 41 13.90 -9.91 18.61
N GLY A 42 14.86 -10.11 19.53
CA GLY A 42 16.27 -9.76 19.29
C GLY A 42 16.46 -8.24 19.36
N ASP A 43 17.09 -7.64 18.34
CA ASP A 43 17.30 -6.18 18.26
C ASP A 43 16.17 -5.43 17.52
N ILE A 44 15.14 -6.15 17.06
CA ILE A 44 14.07 -5.60 16.23
C ILE A 44 12.78 -5.55 17.05
N SER A 45 12.13 -4.37 17.11
CA SER A 45 10.84 -4.24 17.78
C SER A 45 9.73 -4.98 17.04
N GLN A 46 8.83 -5.61 17.77
CA GLN A 46 7.69 -6.34 17.21
C GLN A 46 6.83 -5.42 16.33
N LEU A 47 6.69 -4.15 16.70
CA LEU A 47 6.03 -3.12 15.90
C LEU A 47 6.67 -2.95 14.51
N ARG A 48 8.02 -2.92 14.45
CA ARG A 48 8.75 -2.79 13.18
C ARG A 48 8.51 -4.01 12.29
N VAL A 49 8.48 -5.23 12.85
CA VAL A 49 8.18 -6.46 12.09
C VAL A 49 6.77 -6.41 11.50
N LEU A 50 5.78 -6.01 12.28
CA LEU A 50 4.39 -5.88 11.82
C LEU A 50 4.25 -4.86 10.69
N ILE A 51 4.88 -3.70 10.83
CA ILE A 51 4.83 -2.65 9.82
C ILE A 51 5.54 -3.09 8.53
N VAL A 52 6.68 -3.78 8.62
CA VAL A 52 7.36 -4.36 7.44
C VAL A 52 6.46 -5.41 6.76
N ALA A 53 5.75 -6.24 7.52
CA ALA A 53 4.79 -7.20 6.97
C ALA A 53 3.63 -6.50 6.24
N VAL A 54 3.08 -5.43 6.82
CA VAL A 54 2.03 -4.60 6.16
C VAL A 54 2.56 -3.98 4.88
N LEU A 55 3.81 -3.51 4.86
CA LEU A 55 4.46 -2.98 3.65
C LEU A 55 4.64 -4.04 2.57
N GLY A 56 5.11 -5.22 2.93
CA GLY A 56 5.19 -6.35 2.00
C GLY A 56 3.82 -6.67 1.40
N LEU A 57 2.78 -6.73 2.23
CA LEU A 57 1.42 -7.00 1.77
C LEU A 57 0.87 -5.87 0.87
N ALA A 58 1.12 -4.61 1.21
CA ALA A 58 0.74 -3.47 0.40
C ALA A 58 1.37 -3.52 -1.00
N LEU A 59 2.66 -3.87 -1.09
CA LEU A 59 3.37 -4.01 -2.36
C LEU A 59 2.83 -5.18 -3.19
N ILE A 60 2.60 -6.35 -2.57
CA ILE A 60 2.05 -7.53 -3.25
C ILE A 60 0.66 -7.22 -3.81
N VAL A 61 -0.23 -6.64 -3.00
CA VAL A 61 -1.60 -6.31 -3.41
C VAL A 61 -1.60 -5.23 -4.50
N SER A 62 -0.74 -4.21 -4.38
CA SER A 62 -0.59 -3.17 -5.41
C SER A 62 -0.04 -3.73 -6.73
N ALA A 63 0.93 -4.66 -6.66
CA ALA A 63 1.47 -5.33 -7.83
C ALA A 63 0.41 -6.20 -8.52
N TYR A 64 -0.38 -6.95 -7.73
CA TYR A 64 -1.48 -7.75 -8.27
C TYR A 64 -2.53 -6.87 -8.96
N ALA A 65 -2.91 -5.75 -8.34
CA ALA A 65 -3.82 -4.77 -8.93
C ALA A 65 -3.25 -4.19 -10.24
N TYR A 66 -1.95 -3.89 -10.29
CA TYR A 66 -1.27 -3.43 -11.50
C TYR A 66 -1.33 -4.47 -12.64
N PHE A 67 -1.01 -5.74 -12.35
CA PHE A 67 -1.10 -6.80 -13.36
C PHE A 67 -2.53 -7.06 -13.83
N ALA A 68 -3.54 -6.90 -12.95
CA ALA A 68 -4.94 -6.99 -13.33
C ALA A 68 -5.35 -5.87 -14.31
N VAL A 69 -4.85 -4.64 -14.10
CA VAL A 69 -5.08 -3.52 -15.03
C VAL A 69 -4.40 -3.76 -16.38
N ILE A 70 -3.15 -4.27 -16.40
CA ILE A 70 -2.45 -4.62 -17.65
C ILE A 70 -3.20 -5.69 -18.44
N LYS A 71 -3.66 -6.77 -17.78
CA LYS A 71 -4.44 -7.80 -18.47
C LYS A 71 -5.71 -7.23 -19.10
N SER A 72 -6.30 -6.19 -18.50
CA SER A 72 -7.45 -5.49 -19.09
C SER A 72 -7.10 -4.50 -20.20
N GLU A 73 -5.84 -4.05 -20.36
CA GLU A 73 -5.39 -3.16 -21.46
C GLU A 73 -5.55 -3.79 -22.84
N ALA A 74 -5.48 -5.12 -22.96
CA ALA A 74 -5.66 -5.83 -24.23
C ALA A 74 -7.05 -5.61 -24.88
N ALA A 75 -8.02 -5.04 -24.16
CA ALA A 75 -9.41 -4.93 -24.60
C ALA A 75 -9.96 -3.50 -24.77
N SER A 76 -9.33 -2.43 -24.28
CA SER A 76 -9.89 -1.06 -24.44
C SER A 76 -8.94 0.10 -24.05
N GLY A 77 -8.73 1.04 -24.98
CA GLY A 77 -8.76 2.51 -24.81
C GLY A 77 -7.86 3.23 -23.77
N GLY A 78 -7.65 4.54 -23.98
CA GLY A 78 -6.78 5.41 -23.17
C GLY A 78 -7.07 5.51 -21.66
N ILE A 79 -8.26 5.12 -21.20
CA ILE A 79 -8.62 5.07 -19.77
C ILE A 79 -7.75 4.09 -18.99
N ASN A 80 -7.34 2.97 -19.60
CA ASN A 80 -6.48 2.01 -18.90
C ASN A 80 -5.05 2.54 -18.70
N ARG A 81 -4.56 3.40 -19.61
CA ARG A 81 -3.28 4.10 -19.42
C ARG A 81 -3.34 4.98 -18.18
N ILE A 82 -4.44 5.71 -17.97
CA ILE A 82 -4.63 6.55 -16.78
C ILE A 82 -4.64 5.69 -15.52
N GLY A 83 -5.40 4.59 -15.51
CA GLY A 83 -5.41 3.65 -14.38
C GLY A 83 -4.02 3.07 -14.07
N ARG A 84 -3.23 2.79 -15.11
CA ARG A 84 -1.84 2.33 -14.97
C ARG A 84 -0.94 3.39 -14.31
N TYR A 85 -1.04 4.65 -14.73
CA TYR A 85 -0.31 5.75 -14.10
C TYR A 85 -0.73 5.96 -12.65
N CYS A 86 -2.02 5.85 -12.33
CA CYS A 86 -2.51 5.92 -10.95
C CYS A 86 -1.96 4.78 -10.08
N ALA A 87 -1.93 3.55 -10.59
CA ALA A 87 -1.36 2.41 -9.87
C ALA A 87 0.15 2.57 -9.61
N ILE A 88 0.91 3.02 -10.62
CA ILE A 88 2.34 3.30 -10.48
C ILE A 88 2.58 4.43 -9.48
N ALA A 89 1.80 5.52 -9.57
CA ALA A 89 1.91 6.64 -8.64
C ALA A 89 1.62 6.22 -7.19
N GLY A 90 0.62 5.36 -6.98
CA GLY A 90 0.33 4.77 -5.66
C GLY A 90 1.50 3.94 -5.13
N MET A 91 2.06 3.04 -5.94
CA MET A 91 3.24 2.25 -5.54
C MET A 91 4.46 3.13 -5.24
N ALA A 92 4.75 4.08 -6.12
CA ALA A 92 5.88 5.00 -5.96
C ALA A 92 5.74 5.85 -4.69
N SER A 93 4.54 6.37 -4.41
CA SER A 93 4.27 7.11 -3.17
C SER A 93 4.53 6.24 -1.94
N THR A 94 4.06 4.99 -1.92
CA THR A 94 4.31 4.07 -0.79
C THR A 94 5.82 3.85 -0.60
N ILE A 95 6.56 3.59 -1.69
CA ILE A 95 8.01 3.36 -1.61
C ILE A 95 8.78 4.60 -1.13
N LEU A 96 8.32 5.80 -1.48
CA LEU A 96 8.99 7.05 -1.11
C LEU A 96 8.64 7.52 0.31
N VAL A 97 7.42 7.27 0.79
CA VAL A 97 6.94 7.77 2.10
C VAL A 97 7.32 6.83 3.25
N PHE A 98 7.35 5.52 3.01
CA PHE A 98 7.58 4.52 4.05
C PHE A 98 9.03 4.02 4.27
N PRO A 99 10.10 4.50 3.60
CA PRO A 99 11.46 4.02 3.91
C PRO A 99 11.92 4.46 5.32
N GLY A 100 11.29 5.50 5.88
CA GLY A 100 11.54 5.95 7.25
C GLY A 100 11.29 4.89 8.32
N ILE A 101 10.51 3.84 8.02
CA ILE A 101 10.27 2.68 8.92
C ILE A 101 11.59 2.00 9.34
N PHE A 102 12.59 2.00 8.46
CA PHE A 102 13.85 1.29 8.70
C PHE A 102 14.81 2.04 9.63
N TRP A 103 14.75 3.37 9.67
CA TRP A 103 15.73 4.18 10.42
C TRP A 103 15.13 5.05 11.53
N LEU A 104 13.87 5.49 11.43
CA LEU A 104 13.25 6.29 12.48
C LEU A 104 12.81 5.42 13.66
N GLN A 105 12.76 6.05 14.85
CA GLN A 105 11.96 5.50 15.92
C GLN A 105 10.48 5.61 15.53
N LEU A 106 9.76 4.49 15.64
CA LEU A 106 8.37 4.39 15.21
C LEU A 106 7.40 5.00 16.22
N CYS A 107 7.87 5.15 17.44
CA CYS A 107 7.35 5.93 18.55
C CYS A 107 8.50 6.87 19.00
#